data_AF-A0A965KV10-F1
#
_entry.id   AF-A0A965KV10-F1
#
_cell.length_a   1.000
_cell.length_b   1.000
_cell.length_c   1.000
_cell.angle_alpha   90.00
_cell.angle_beta   90.00
_cell.angle_gamma   90.00
#
_symmetry.space_group_name_H-M   'P 1'
#
loop_
_entity.id
_entity.type
_entity.pdbx_description
1 polymer ?
#
loop_
_entity_poly.entity_id
_entity_poly.type
_entity_poly.pdbx_seq_one_letter_code
_entity_poly.pdbx_strand_id
1 'polypeptide(L)'
;MPGSFLVAVILGIFFGQTSALFAEEIHLDCARANQGAMVDIDTSRNFMQLMWRDGVAEEFHEGESYLSGPDQHGRKEKVVYRMRVDGGKITFGIERICLESMDAKCESRHLDNHLDIALGEMRYNTGDSILILNCSPAPPGRRF
;
A
#
# COMPACT_ATOMS: atom_id res chain seq x y z
N MET A 1 56.52 -9.51 39.91
CA MET A 1 55.82 -8.34 39.36
C MET A 1 54.48 -8.83 38.79
N PRO A 2 53.34 -8.39 39.34
CA PRO A 2 52.01 -8.81 38.88
C PRO A 2 51.56 -7.95 37.70
N GLY A 3 50.67 -8.48 36.86
CA GLY A 3 50.10 -7.71 35.76
C GLY A 3 49.19 -8.53 34.87
N SER A 4 48.22 -9.24 35.45
CA SER A 4 47.07 -9.78 34.72
C SER A 4 46.28 -8.63 34.11
N PHE A 5 46.22 -8.55 32.78
CA PHE A 5 45.23 -7.76 32.08
C PHE A 5 44.36 -8.69 31.23
N LEU A 6 43.24 -9.10 31.83
CA LEU A 6 42.08 -9.61 31.13
C LEU A 6 41.49 -8.46 30.30
N VAL A 7 41.63 -8.53 28.98
CA VAL A 7 40.89 -7.66 28.07
C VAL A 7 39.52 -8.31 27.84
N ALA A 8 38.52 -7.86 28.57
CA ALA A 8 37.12 -8.13 28.29
C ALA A 8 36.72 -7.34 27.04
N VAL A 9 36.67 -7.99 25.89
CA VAL A 9 36.08 -7.41 24.67
C VAL A 9 34.57 -7.47 24.86
N ILE A 10 33.98 -6.33 25.24
CA ILE A 10 32.55 -6.16 25.39
C ILE A 10 31.89 -6.30 24.01
N LEU A 11 31.00 -7.27 23.95
CA LEU A 11 30.06 -7.60 22.90
C LEU A 11 29.23 -6.37 22.50
N GLY A 12 29.65 -5.67 21.43
CA GLY A 12 28.86 -4.63 20.79
C GLY A 12 27.82 -5.26 19.87
N ILE A 13 26.68 -5.67 20.43
CA ILE A 13 25.55 -6.14 19.65
C ILE A 13 24.97 -4.93 18.90
N PHE A 14 25.26 -4.81 17.61
CA PHE A 14 24.47 -3.99 16.69
C PHE A 14 23.11 -4.66 16.48
N PHE A 15 22.20 -4.48 17.43
CA PHE A 15 20.76 -4.62 17.16
C PHE A 15 20.35 -3.40 16.33
N GLY A 16 20.57 -3.49 15.02
CA GLY A 16 19.92 -2.63 14.05
C GLY A 16 18.41 -2.73 14.25
N GLN A 17 17.78 -1.59 14.49
CA GLN A 17 16.37 -1.44 14.81
C GLN A 17 15.47 -2.08 13.75
N THR A 18 15.01 -3.30 14.00
CA THR A 18 13.85 -3.90 13.32
C THR A 18 12.56 -3.44 14.02
N SER A 19 12.34 -2.13 14.12
CA SER A 19 11.13 -1.54 14.72
C SER A 19 10.10 -1.08 13.67
N ALA A 20 10.30 -1.46 12.40
CA ALA A 20 9.36 -1.15 11.31
C ALA A 20 8.15 -2.10 11.25
N LEU A 21 8.02 -3.05 12.17
CA LEU A 21 6.87 -3.96 12.26
C LEU A 21 5.95 -3.41 13.35
N PHE A 22 4.72 -3.04 12.97
CA PHE A 22 3.64 -2.46 13.79
C PHE A 22 3.57 -0.93 13.93
N ALA A 23 3.97 -0.17 12.90
CA ALA A 23 3.40 1.17 12.78
C ALA A 23 1.91 1.03 12.40
N GLU A 24 1.01 1.48 13.27
CA GLU A 24 -0.43 1.51 13.01
C GLU A 24 -0.72 2.34 11.76
N GLU A 25 -0.03 3.48 11.62
CA GLU A 25 -0.10 4.36 10.47
C GLU A 25 1.26 4.42 9.74
N ILE A 26 1.24 4.28 8.41
CA ILE A 26 2.42 4.35 7.54
C ILE A 26 2.16 5.37 6.45
N HIS A 27 3.11 6.29 6.29
CA HIS A 27 2.99 7.43 5.40
C HIS A 27 4.19 7.43 4.43
N LEU A 28 3.92 7.23 3.14
CA LEU A 28 4.92 7.23 2.07
C LEU A 28 4.63 8.32 1.02
N ASP A 29 5.69 8.86 0.44
CA ASP A 29 5.64 9.63 -0.81
C ASP A 29 6.26 8.77 -1.91
N CYS A 30 5.44 8.37 -2.88
CA CYS A 30 5.82 7.50 -3.99
C CYS A 30 5.91 8.31 -5.29
N ALA A 31 7.01 8.23 -6.02
CA ALA A 31 7.21 9.01 -7.24
C ALA A 31 8.04 8.30 -8.31
N ARG A 32 7.77 8.67 -9.58
CA ARG A 32 8.58 8.36 -10.76
C ARG A 32 8.46 9.51 -11.75
N ALA A 33 9.56 10.20 -12.00
CA ALA A 33 9.61 11.34 -12.93
C ALA A 33 8.48 12.36 -12.65
N ASN A 34 7.51 12.48 -13.57
CA ASN A 34 6.39 13.43 -13.47
C ASN A 34 5.13 12.85 -12.82
N GLN A 35 5.18 11.60 -12.35
CA GLN A 35 4.07 10.94 -11.67
C GLN A 35 4.41 10.76 -10.20
N GLY A 36 3.42 10.89 -9.32
CA GLY A 36 3.58 10.60 -7.92
C GLY A 36 2.26 10.48 -7.20
N ALA A 37 2.30 9.76 -6.08
CA ALA A 37 1.20 9.53 -5.19
C ALA A 37 1.68 9.63 -3.73
N MET A 38 0.90 10.29 -2.90
CA MET A 38 1.01 10.14 -1.45
C MET A 38 0.24 8.89 -1.06
N VAL A 39 0.85 8.04 -0.25
CA VAL A 39 0.27 6.78 0.22
C VAL A 39 0.20 6.80 1.73
N ASP A 40 -0.99 6.62 2.26
CA ASP A 40 -1.25 6.55 3.69
C ASP A 40 -1.93 5.21 3.98
N ILE A 41 -1.37 4.43 4.91
CA ILE A 41 -1.84 3.09 5.26
C ILE A 41 -2.14 3.06 6.75
N ASP A 42 -3.32 2.59 7.10
CA ASP A 42 -3.68 2.21 8.46
C ASP A 42 -3.78 0.69 8.53
N THR A 43 -2.79 0.07 9.17
CA THR A 43 -2.68 -1.38 9.26
C THR A 43 -3.64 -1.98 10.29
N SER A 44 -4.14 -1.21 11.26
CA SER A 44 -5.12 -1.69 12.23
C SER A 44 -6.52 -1.77 11.61
N ARG A 45 -6.83 -0.88 10.65
CA ARG A 45 -8.09 -0.85 9.91
C ARG A 45 -8.09 -1.58 8.57
N ASN A 46 -6.94 -2.14 8.13
CA ASN A 46 -6.75 -2.63 6.76
C ASN A 46 -7.25 -1.61 5.73
N PHE A 47 -6.78 -0.37 5.91
CA PHE A 47 -7.14 0.77 5.08
C PHE A 47 -5.92 1.34 4.39
N MET A 48 -6.08 1.72 3.13
CA MET A 48 -5.07 2.43 2.38
C MET A 48 -5.73 3.54 1.57
N GLN A 49 -5.14 4.72 1.62
CA GLN A 49 -5.48 5.86 0.78
C GLN A 49 -4.30 6.19 -0.13
N LEU A 50 -4.60 6.48 -1.38
CA LEU A 50 -3.63 6.86 -2.39
C LEU A 50 -4.09 8.16 -3.04
N MET A 51 -3.29 9.22 -2.91
CA MET A 51 -3.59 10.54 -3.46
C MET A 51 -2.59 10.88 -4.55
N TRP A 52 -3.02 10.80 -5.80
CA TRP A 52 -2.22 11.16 -6.95
C TRP A 52 -1.99 12.67 -7.02
N ARG A 53 -0.85 13.08 -7.58
CA ARG A 53 -0.49 14.50 -7.74
C ARG A 53 -1.44 15.29 -8.63
N ASP A 54 -2.22 14.63 -9.48
CA ASP A 54 -3.27 15.24 -10.31
C ASP A 54 -4.59 15.43 -9.56
N GLY A 55 -4.65 15.04 -8.28
CA GLY A 55 -5.80 15.23 -7.39
C GLY A 55 -6.76 14.05 -7.37
N VAL A 56 -6.44 12.93 -8.03
CA VAL A 56 -7.25 11.71 -7.93
C VAL A 56 -6.96 11.01 -6.61
N ALA A 57 -8.01 10.70 -5.85
CA ALA A 57 -7.95 9.96 -4.61
C ALA A 57 -8.54 8.56 -4.81
N GLU A 58 -7.83 7.54 -4.36
CA GLU A 58 -8.29 6.15 -4.30
C GLU A 58 -8.21 5.66 -2.86
N GLU A 59 -9.24 4.94 -2.44
CA GLU A 59 -9.36 4.37 -1.10
C GLU A 59 -9.61 2.87 -1.22
N PHE A 60 -8.88 2.09 -0.43
CA PHE A 60 -8.94 0.64 -0.42
C PHE A 60 -9.22 0.16 1.00
N HIS A 61 -10.33 -0.57 1.12
CA HIS A 61 -10.70 -1.32 2.31
C HIS A 61 -11.03 -2.75 1.89
N GLU A 62 -10.48 -3.74 2.60
CA GLU A 62 -10.70 -5.15 2.29
C GLU A 62 -12.20 -5.49 2.32
N GLY A 63 -12.71 -6.03 1.21
CA GLY A 63 -14.09 -6.50 1.10
C GLY A 63 -15.15 -5.40 1.01
N GLU A 64 -14.77 -4.13 1.07
CA GLU A 64 -15.70 -3.02 0.83
C GLU A 64 -16.05 -2.90 -0.65
N SER A 65 -17.22 -2.31 -0.89
CA SER A 65 -17.70 -2.10 -2.24
C SER A 65 -18.43 -0.79 -2.42
N TYR A 66 -18.17 -0.11 -3.53
CA TYR A 66 -18.88 1.10 -3.94
C TYR A 66 -19.59 0.88 -5.27
N LEU A 67 -20.69 1.61 -5.47
CA LEU A 67 -21.32 1.72 -6.78
C LEU A 67 -20.64 2.87 -7.53
N SER A 68 -19.83 2.53 -8.53
CA SER A 68 -19.24 3.52 -9.42
C SER A 68 -20.32 4.08 -10.37
N GLY A 69 -19.97 5.16 -11.05
CA GLY A 69 -20.84 5.77 -12.05
C GLY A 69 -21.23 4.80 -13.16
N PRO A 70 -22.19 5.18 -14.02
CA PRO A 70 -22.57 4.35 -15.15
C PRO A 70 -21.35 3.99 -16.02
N ASP A 71 -21.24 2.72 -16.41
CA ASP A 71 -20.31 2.25 -17.44
C ASP A 71 -20.62 2.93 -18.79
N GLN A 72 -19.82 2.61 -19.81
CA GLN A 72 -20.02 3.10 -21.19
C GLN A 72 -21.41 2.78 -21.79
N HIS A 73 -22.21 1.94 -21.12
CA HIS A 73 -23.57 1.55 -21.49
C HIS A 73 -24.65 2.07 -20.52
N GLY A 74 -24.31 2.94 -19.57
CA GLY A 74 -25.27 3.52 -18.63
C GLY A 74 -25.56 2.66 -17.39
N ARG A 75 -24.84 1.54 -17.18
CA ARG A 75 -25.11 0.58 -16.09
C ARG A 75 -24.18 0.86 -14.92
N LYS A 76 -24.72 0.87 -13.71
CA LYS A 76 -23.89 1.04 -12.51
C LYS A 76 -23.08 -0.23 -12.25
N GLU A 77 -21.85 -0.03 -11.80
CA GLU A 77 -20.93 -1.11 -11.44
C GLU A 77 -20.69 -1.10 -9.93
N LYS A 78 -20.81 -2.26 -9.30
CA LYS A 78 -20.37 -2.48 -7.92
C LYS A 78 -18.93 -3.02 -7.96
N VAL A 79 -18.00 -2.26 -7.42
CA VAL A 79 -16.58 -2.64 -7.36
C VAL A 79 -16.27 -3.16 -5.96
N VAL A 80 -15.65 -4.33 -5.84
CA VAL A 80 -15.19 -4.92 -4.58
C VAL A 80 -13.67 -4.81 -4.52
N TYR A 81 -13.15 -4.26 -3.44
CA TYR A 81 -11.71 -4.08 -3.24
C TYR A 81 -11.07 -5.21 -2.45
N ARG A 82 -9.79 -5.41 -2.71
CA ARG A 82 -8.90 -6.26 -1.94
C ARG A 82 -7.78 -5.41 -1.35
N MET A 83 -7.45 -5.66 -0.10
CA MET A 83 -6.27 -5.18 0.59
C MET A 83 -5.77 -6.24 1.57
N ARG A 84 -4.49 -6.61 1.46
CA ARG A 84 -3.84 -7.55 2.37
C ARG A 84 -2.47 -7.02 2.77
N VAL A 85 -2.19 -7.05 4.07
CA VAL A 85 -0.89 -6.71 4.65
C VAL A 85 -0.20 -7.99 5.10
N ASP A 86 1.03 -8.23 4.63
CA ASP A 86 1.85 -9.39 5.00
C ASP A 86 3.34 -9.00 5.09
N GLY A 87 3.88 -8.97 6.31
CA GLY A 87 5.32 -8.75 6.54
C GLY A 87 5.87 -7.44 5.94
N GLY A 88 5.08 -6.36 5.92
CA GLY A 88 5.48 -5.08 5.31
C GLY A 88 5.26 -5.00 3.80
N LYS A 89 4.64 -6.02 3.20
CA LYS A 89 4.13 -5.99 1.83
C LYS A 89 2.64 -5.80 1.86
N ILE A 90 2.15 -4.92 1.00
CA ILE A 90 0.73 -4.65 0.84
C ILE A 90 0.34 -5.05 -0.57
N THR A 91 -0.66 -5.92 -0.68
CA THR A 91 -1.32 -6.21 -1.95
C THR A 91 -2.68 -5.54 -1.91
N PHE A 92 -2.99 -4.72 -2.92
CA PHE A 92 -4.23 -3.94 -2.95
C PHE A 92 -4.76 -3.82 -4.36
N GLY A 93 -6.05 -3.55 -4.51
CA GLY A 93 -6.66 -3.31 -5.81
C GLY A 93 -8.10 -3.76 -5.90
N ILE A 94 -8.56 -4.03 -7.11
CA ILE A 94 -9.92 -4.49 -7.37
C ILE A 94 -9.91 -6.02 -7.38
N GLU A 95 -10.91 -6.62 -6.75
CA GLU A 95 -11.15 -8.06 -6.79
C GLU A 95 -12.20 -8.43 -7.84
N ARG A 96 -13.34 -7.74 -7.80
CA ARG A 96 -14.51 -8.04 -8.64
C ARG A 96 -15.23 -6.76 -9.02
N ILE A 97 -15.75 -6.74 -10.24
CA ILE A 97 -16.71 -5.72 -10.69
C ILE A 97 -18.01 -6.44 -11.04
N CYS A 98 -19.12 -6.01 -10.45
CA CYS A 98 -20.43 -6.58 -10.68
C CYS A 98 -21.34 -5.54 -11.33
N LEU A 99 -21.97 -5.88 -12.45
CA LEU A 99 -22.95 -5.01 -13.08
C LEU A 99 -24.27 -5.07 -12.32
N GLU A 100 -24.84 -3.92 -11.98
CA GLU A 100 -26.18 -3.81 -11.39
C GLU A 100 -27.22 -4.09 -12.50
N SER A 101 -27.43 -5.37 -12.80
CA SER A 101 -28.53 -5.85 -13.63
C SER A 101 -29.24 -7.00 -12.92
N MET A 102 -30.47 -7.31 -13.34
CA MET A 102 -31.34 -8.30 -12.67
C MET A 102 -30.71 -9.71 -12.54
N ASP A 103 -29.68 -10.01 -13.34
CA ASP A 103 -28.84 -11.21 -13.26
C ASP A 103 -27.38 -10.78 -13.02
N ALA A 104 -27.05 -10.33 -11.81
CA ALA A 104 -25.74 -9.77 -11.43
C ALA A 104 -24.55 -10.64 -11.90
N LYS A 105 -24.06 -10.37 -13.11
CA LYS A 105 -22.82 -10.95 -13.62
C LYS A 105 -21.69 -10.17 -12.99
N CYS A 106 -20.95 -10.85 -12.13
CA CYS A 106 -19.70 -10.36 -11.60
C CYS A 106 -18.56 -10.91 -12.43
N GLU A 107 -17.72 -10.02 -12.91
CA GLU A 107 -16.46 -10.36 -13.54
C GLU A 107 -15.36 -10.21 -12.49
N SER A 108 -14.59 -11.28 -12.29
CA SER A 108 -13.36 -11.19 -11.51
C SER A 108 -12.38 -10.32 -12.28
N ARG A 109 -11.97 -9.21 -11.68
CA ARG A 109 -11.00 -8.29 -12.26
C ARG A 109 -9.88 -8.13 -11.27
N HIS A 110 -8.85 -8.97 -11.40
CA HIS A 110 -7.68 -8.95 -10.53
C HIS A 110 -6.70 -7.89 -11.03
N LEU A 111 -6.90 -6.65 -10.60
CA LEU A 111 -5.88 -5.59 -10.75
C LEU A 111 -5.07 -5.55 -9.45
N ASP A 112 -4.21 -6.55 -9.27
CA ASP A 112 -3.35 -6.63 -8.09
C ASP A 112 -2.20 -5.64 -8.22
N ASN A 113 -2.19 -4.67 -7.30
CA ASN A 113 -1.09 -3.76 -7.06
C ASN A 113 -0.29 -4.24 -5.86
N HIS A 114 0.99 -3.86 -5.82
CA HIS A 114 1.88 -4.23 -4.72
C HIS A 114 2.65 -3.02 -4.21
N LEU A 115 2.75 -2.89 -2.90
CA LEU A 115 3.65 -1.98 -2.23
C LEU A 115 4.54 -2.78 -1.30
N ASP A 116 5.85 -2.70 -1.52
CA ASP A 116 6.86 -3.27 -0.62
C ASP A 116 7.50 -2.13 0.16
N ILE A 117 7.15 -2.04 1.46
CA ILE A 117 7.60 -0.95 2.33
C ILE A 117 9.10 -1.08 2.61
N ALA A 118 9.63 -2.31 2.66
CA ALA A 118 11.04 -2.55 2.92
C ALA A 118 11.92 -2.20 1.71
N LEU A 119 11.43 -2.47 0.51
CA LEU A 119 12.11 -2.07 -0.74
C LEU A 119 11.86 -0.60 -1.10
N GLY A 120 10.81 0.02 -0.55
CA GLY A 120 10.39 1.36 -0.94
C GLY A 120 9.93 1.39 -2.40
N GLU A 121 9.15 0.39 -2.83
CA GLU A 121 8.68 0.27 -4.21
C GLU A 121 7.18 -0.01 -4.26
N MET A 122 6.45 0.76 -5.06
CA MET A 122 5.06 0.49 -5.41
C MET A 122 4.93 0.15 -6.89
N ARG A 123 4.36 -1.02 -7.17
CA ARG A 123 3.99 -1.51 -8.50
C ARG A 123 2.48 -1.36 -8.67
N TYR A 124 2.08 -0.36 -9.44
CA TYR A 124 0.67 -0.01 -9.68
C TYR A 124 0.27 -0.38 -11.11
N ASN A 125 -0.66 -1.33 -11.23
CA ASN A 125 -1.25 -1.80 -12.47
C ASN A 125 -2.46 -0.92 -12.86
N THR A 126 -2.29 -0.15 -13.91
CA THR A 126 -3.33 0.73 -14.49
C THR A 126 -4.34 -0.02 -15.35
N GLY A 127 -4.18 -1.34 -15.54
CA GLY A 127 -4.92 -2.14 -16.51
C GLY A 127 -4.20 -2.25 -17.87
N ASP A 128 -3.58 -1.17 -18.33
CA ASP A 128 -2.84 -1.13 -19.60
C ASP A 128 -1.32 -1.27 -19.42
N SER A 129 -0.82 -0.86 -18.24
CA SER A 129 0.60 -0.86 -17.93
C SER A 129 0.86 -0.96 -16.43
N ILE A 130 2.08 -1.36 -16.07
CA ILE A 130 2.55 -1.36 -14.68
C ILE A 130 3.47 -0.16 -14.48
N LEU A 131 3.07 0.74 -13.59
CA LEU A 131 3.87 1.85 -13.11
C LEU A 131 4.66 1.43 -11.88
N ILE A 132 5.97 1.66 -11.89
CA ILE A 132 6.86 1.40 -10.75
C ILE A 132 7.26 2.74 -10.13
N LEU A 133 6.88 2.97 -8.88
CA LEU A 133 7.14 4.19 -8.13
C LEU A 133 8.12 3.88 -7.01
N ASN A 134 9.11 4.75 -6.82
CA ASN A 134 9.98 4.69 -5.65
C ASN A 134 9.31 5.43 -4.50
N CYS A 135 9.20 4.78 -3.36
CA CYS A 135 8.53 5.27 -2.17
C CYS A 135 9.54 5.54 -1.07
N SER A 136 9.40 6.70 -0.43
CA SER A 136 10.14 7.07 0.77
C SER A 136 9.19 7.45 1.90
N PRO A 137 9.56 7.25 3.17
CA PRO A 137 8.79 7.77 4.29
C PRO A 137 8.53 9.27 4.11
N ALA A 138 7.29 9.68 4.33
CA ALA A 138 6.90 11.07 4.25
C ALA A 138 7.50 11.88 5.41
N PRO A 139 7.58 13.22 5.27
CA PRO A 139 8.03 14.09 6.35
C PRO A 139 7.20 13.89 7.65
N PRO A 140 7.81 14.04 8.83
CA PRO A 140 7.10 13.93 10.09
C PRO A 140 5.94 14.93 10.18
N GLY A 141 4.82 14.51 10.78
CA GLY A 141 3.65 15.36 11.03
C GLY A 141 2.47 15.13 10.09
N ARG A 142 2.60 14.26 9.08
CA ARG A 142 1.45 13.75 8.34
C ARG A 142 0.62 12.80 9.22
N ARG A 143 -0.70 12.88 9.06
CA ARG A 143 -1.73 12.08 9.75
C ARG A 143 -2.87 11.85 8.78
N PHE A 144 -3.69 10.83 9.06
CA PHE A 144 -4.99 10.64 8.43
C PHE A 144 -5.98 11.78 8.74
#